data_AF-A0A0B8N150-F1
#
_entry.id   AF-A0A0B8N150-F1
#
_cell.length_a   1.000
_cell.length_b   1.000
_cell.length_c   1.000
_cell.angle_alpha   90.00
_cell.angle_beta   90.00
_cell.angle_gamma   90.00
#
_symmetry.space_group_name_H-M   'P 1'
#
loop_
_entity.id
_entity.type
_entity.pdbx_description
1 polymer ?
#
loop_
_entity_poly.entity_id
_entity_poly.type
_entity_poly.pdbx_seq_one_letter_code
_entity_poly.pdbx_strand_id
1 'polypeptide(L)'
;MTEITLDFDLLWRNNVPPQKVVMGLAFYGRGFTVFSTSCTEPGCTFSSGSLPGNCSQTSSMLMNSEIKNIMALRGIESSLDQDAEVKILTWDDQWTTYDGASSFKLKTDFARSECLGGVMVWAVSHDDSSGTFSRSLSDTTIRPFTSLAGYHSDGGPSANIIVYEQHPQSEHVIELQVIPQFFQTITAGNLVSGSPIHYNPVPFEFFATAGQIPGSLGAINLPFLANVRASPIGQSTAQSPAERVMYPLGATKNAADFYLLRSKFNGVKASIFKNSENIVDNMDIYTADLTNPSIALKGLRDVIAVWAYLNDPPVTQSVVNVANNVRAQLAITAQRWPLQPSGFPIDLVNAWDEWFPDMLIHQAERSSLWIEDQITAMRRSWQGQTGNTKAFADGALYSLEVQRLRYVSAFAITLSL
;
A
#
# COMPACT_ATOMS: atom_id res chain seq x y z
N MET A 1 12.44 -20.19 24.23
CA MET A 1 11.08 -19.62 24.39
C MET A 1 10.30 -20.38 25.45
N THR A 2 10.08 -19.85 26.66
CA THR A 2 9.40 -20.58 27.75
C THR A 2 7.91 -20.24 27.86
N GLU A 3 7.56 -19.12 28.50
CA GLU A 3 6.17 -18.77 28.88
C GLU A 3 5.25 -18.60 27.67
N ILE A 4 5.74 -17.97 26.59
CA ILE A 4 4.98 -17.79 25.34
C ILE A 4 4.52 -19.14 24.77
N THR A 5 5.37 -20.16 24.86
CA THR A 5 5.05 -21.51 24.38
C THR A 5 3.95 -22.16 25.23
N LEU A 6 3.99 -21.96 26.55
CA LEU A 6 2.96 -22.46 27.48
C LEU A 6 1.60 -21.77 27.24
N ASP A 7 1.60 -20.47 26.96
CA ASP A 7 0.37 -19.73 26.66
C ASP A 7 -0.29 -20.23 25.37
N PHE A 8 0.51 -20.53 24.33
CA PHE A 8 -0.04 -21.06 23.07
C PHE A 8 -0.58 -22.49 23.19
N ASP A 9 -0.02 -23.32 24.08
CA ASP A 9 -0.53 -24.66 24.35
C ASP A 9 -2.01 -24.64 24.80
N LEU A 10 -2.44 -23.59 25.51
CA LEU A 10 -3.85 -23.40 25.86
C LEU A 10 -4.74 -23.22 24.61
N LEU A 11 -4.26 -22.53 23.57
CA LEU A 11 -5.00 -22.35 22.31
C LEU A 11 -5.07 -23.66 21.53
N TRP A 12 -3.95 -24.40 21.46
CA TRP A 12 -3.85 -25.66 20.73
C TRP A 12 -4.71 -26.76 21.35
N ARG A 13 -4.75 -26.85 22.68
CA ARG A 13 -5.66 -27.76 23.41
C ARG A 13 -7.14 -27.48 23.17
N ASN A 14 -7.48 -26.27 22.70
CA ASN A 14 -8.84 -25.85 22.35
C ASN A 14 -9.11 -25.82 20.84
N ASN A 15 -8.25 -26.44 20.02
CA ASN A 15 -8.39 -26.53 18.57
C ASN A 15 -8.51 -25.17 17.87
N VAL A 16 -7.87 -24.12 18.41
CA VAL A 16 -7.81 -22.83 17.72
C VAL A 16 -6.88 -22.95 16.51
N PRO A 17 -7.31 -22.66 15.28
CA PRO A 17 -6.43 -22.72 14.11
C PRO A 17 -5.27 -21.71 14.23
N PRO A 18 -3.99 -22.13 14.08
CA PRO A 18 -2.86 -21.23 14.29
C PRO A 18 -2.84 -19.98 13.41
N GLN A 19 -3.37 -20.09 12.19
CA GLN A 19 -3.44 -18.98 11.23
C GLN A 19 -4.40 -17.86 11.67
N LYS A 20 -5.25 -18.11 12.68
CA LYS A 20 -6.12 -17.10 13.30
C LYS A 20 -5.51 -16.44 14.54
N VAL A 21 -4.35 -16.92 14.99
CA VAL A 21 -3.66 -16.43 16.18
C VAL A 21 -2.59 -15.42 15.76
N VAL A 22 -2.58 -14.27 16.42
CA VAL A 22 -1.59 -13.21 16.21
C VAL A 22 -0.79 -13.03 17.50
N MET A 23 0.52 -13.27 17.44
CA MET A 23 1.38 -13.21 18.63
C MET A 23 1.65 -11.76 19.03
N GLY A 24 1.33 -11.41 20.28
CA GLY A 24 1.64 -10.10 20.84
C GLY A 24 3.13 -9.96 21.16
N LEU A 25 3.71 -8.83 20.76
CA LEU A 25 5.07 -8.40 21.07
C LEU A 25 5.03 -7.02 21.74
N ALA A 26 6.08 -6.69 22.49
CA ALA A 26 6.13 -5.46 23.27
C ALA A 26 7.26 -4.54 22.80
N PHE A 27 6.94 -3.25 22.65
CA PHE A 27 7.93 -2.17 22.60
C PHE A 27 8.15 -1.54 23.97
N TYR A 28 8.05 -2.36 25.01
CA TYR A 28 8.35 -2.00 26.37
C TYR A 28 8.90 -3.19 27.14
N GLY A 29 9.60 -2.90 28.21
CA GLY A 29 10.12 -3.87 29.16
C GLY A 29 9.42 -3.83 30.50
N ARG A 30 9.62 -4.88 31.30
CA ARG A 30 9.24 -4.93 32.72
C ARG A 30 10.49 -4.97 33.56
N GLY A 31 10.50 -4.16 34.62
CA GLY A 31 11.67 -4.00 35.47
C GLY A 31 11.40 -4.04 36.96
N PHE A 32 12.46 -4.29 37.70
CA PHE A 32 12.51 -4.45 39.15
C PHE A 32 13.72 -3.73 39.73
N THR A 33 13.63 -3.39 41.02
CA THR A 33 14.78 -2.96 41.83
C THR A 33 15.27 -4.14 42.65
N VAL A 34 16.48 -4.64 42.38
CA VAL A 34 17.04 -5.84 43.01
C VAL A 34 17.61 -5.54 44.39
N PHE A 35 17.54 -6.51 45.31
CA PHE A 35 18.17 -6.38 46.63
C PHE A 35 19.70 -6.43 46.55
N SER A 36 20.23 -7.20 45.60
CA SER A 36 21.66 -7.43 45.43
C SER A 36 22.07 -7.08 44.01
N THR A 37 22.91 -6.07 43.86
CA THR A 37 23.43 -5.60 42.57
C THR A 37 24.37 -6.60 41.90
N SER A 38 24.88 -7.60 42.65
CA SER A 38 25.63 -8.72 42.09
C SER A 38 24.74 -9.79 41.45
N CYS A 39 23.42 -9.69 41.59
CA CYS A 39 22.48 -10.62 40.97
C CYS A 39 21.97 -10.02 39.65
N THR A 40 22.34 -10.63 38.53
CA THR A 40 22.02 -10.14 37.18
C THR A 40 21.14 -11.10 36.37
N GLU A 41 20.88 -12.30 36.89
CA GLU A 41 20.16 -13.37 36.19
C GLU A 41 18.69 -13.47 36.65
N PRO A 42 17.79 -14.13 35.89
CA PRO A 42 16.44 -14.42 36.35
C PRO A 42 16.43 -15.14 37.71
N GLY A 43 15.46 -14.79 38.56
CA GLY A 43 15.32 -15.35 39.91
C GLY A 43 15.93 -14.49 41.03
N CYS A 44 16.50 -13.32 40.71
CA CYS A 44 16.92 -12.36 41.72
C CYS A 44 15.77 -11.91 42.63
N THR A 45 16.06 -11.74 43.92
CA THR A 45 15.12 -11.12 44.86
C THR A 45 15.08 -9.60 44.61
N PHE A 46 13.87 -9.04 44.61
CA PHE A 46 13.64 -7.61 44.35
C PHE A 46 12.88 -6.94 45.50
N SER A 47 13.18 -5.67 45.74
CA SER A 47 12.57 -4.84 46.79
C SER A 47 11.34 -4.09 46.29
N SER A 48 11.32 -3.74 45.00
CA SER A 48 10.22 -3.03 44.37
C SER A 48 10.20 -3.24 42.85
N GLY A 49 9.20 -2.66 42.20
CA GLY A 49 9.27 -2.40 40.77
C GLY A 49 10.40 -1.44 40.41
N SER A 50 10.86 -1.48 39.16
CA SER A 50 11.87 -0.53 38.69
C SER A 50 11.36 0.90 38.77
N LEU A 51 12.30 1.83 38.82
CA LEU A 51 12.02 3.26 38.71
C LEU A 51 11.28 3.56 37.40
N PRO A 52 10.29 4.46 37.42
CA PRO A 52 9.58 4.88 36.22
C PRO A 52 10.52 5.61 35.26
N GLY A 53 10.32 5.39 33.95
CA GLY A 53 11.01 6.17 32.93
C GLY A 53 10.50 7.61 32.84
N ASN A 54 11.30 8.51 32.28
CA ASN A 54 10.94 9.93 32.15
C ASN A 54 9.69 10.17 31.29
N CYS A 55 9.46 9.32 30.29
CA CYS A 55 8.33 9.39 29.37
C CYS A 55 7.19 8.46 29.81
N SER A 56 7.51 7.22 30.20
CA SER A 56 6.49 6.24 30.60
C SER A 56 5.82 6.56 31.93
N GLN A 57 6.55 7.21 32.85
CA GLN A 57 6.08 7.60 34.19
C GLN A 57 5.38 6.48 34.97
N THR A 58 5.72 5.22 34.67
CA THR A 58 5.05 4.03 35.18
C THR A 58 6.09 3.11 35.83
N SER A 59 5.93 2.83 37.12
CA SER A 59 6.84 1.89 37.81
C SER A 59 6.75 0.50 37.19
N SER A 60 7.87 -0.23 37.19
CA SER A 60 8.00 -1.54 36.53
C SER A 60 7.74 -1.54 35.03
N MET A 61 7.79 -0.40 34.35
CA MET A 61 7.69 -0.33 32.90
C MET A 61 8.68 0.69 32.35
N LEU A 62 9.40 0.30 31.30
CA LEU A 62 10.19 1.21 30.49
C LEU A 62 9.86 0.99 29.03
N MET A 63 9.65 2.07 28.27
CA MET A 63 9.54 1.96 26.81
C MET A 63 10.88 1.51 26.24
N ASN A 64 10.86 0.77 25.13
CA ASN A 64 12.09 0.36 24.46
C ASN A 64 12.97 1.55 24.07
N SER A 65 12.37 2.70 23.72
CA SER A 65 13.07 3.97 23.50
C SER A 65 13.79 4.50 24.74
N GLU A 66 13.21 4.35 25.94
CA GLU A 66 13.84 4.72 27.22
C GLU A 66 15.00 3.78 27.55
N ILE A 67 14.83 2.47 27.36
CA ILE A 67 15.88 1.46 27.56
C ILE A 67 17.07 1.73 26.64
N LYS A 68 16.82 2.04 25.36
CA LYS A 68 17.85 2.47 24.40
C LYS A 68 18.60 3.71 24.87
N ASN A 69 17.89 4.71 25.39
CA ASN A 69 18.53 5.92 25.92
C ASN A 69 19.37 5.62 27.16
N ILE A 70 18.93 4.74 28.06
CA ILE A 70 19.71 4.32 29.24
C ILE A 70 21.02 3.65 28.81
N MET A 71 20.96 2.70 27.87
CA MET A 71 22.16 2.05 27.32
C MET A 71 23.15 3.07 26.74
N ALA A 72 22.65 3.98 25.90
CA ALA A 72 23.47 5.00 25.25
C ALA A 72 24.10 6.00 26.24
N LEU A 73 23.33 6.48 27.22
CA LEU A 73 23.80 7.45 28.22
C LEU A 73 24.83 6.86 29.18
N ARG A 74 24.71 5.57 29.50
CA ARG A 74 25.58 4.89 30.47
C ARG A 74 26.73 4.10 29.83
N GLY A 75 26.70 3.90 28.51
CA GLY A 75 27.68 3.07 27.80
C GLY A 75 27.63 1.61 28.24
N ILE A 76 26.43 1.08 28.46
CA ILE A 76 26.20 -0.30 28.89
C ILE A 76 25.41 -1.06 27.83
N GLU A 77 25.60 -2.38 27.80
CA GLU A 77 24.96 -3.29 26.86
C GLU A 77 24.07 -4.29 27.60
N SER A 78 23.08 -4.82 26.89
CA SER A 78 22.16 -5.85 27.41
C SER A 78 22.59 -7.25 27.00
N SER A 79 22.41 -8.22 27.90
CA SER A 79 22.58 -9.64 27.60
C SER A 79 21.31 -10.24 26.97
N LEU A 80 21.44 -11.43 26.36
CA LEU A 80 20.31 -12.20 25.86
C LEU A 80 20.16 -13.44 26.74
N ASP A 81 18.98 -13.61 27.34
CA ASP A 81 18.56 -14.87 27.92
C ASP A 81 18.15 -15.80 26.76
N GLN A 82 18.88 -16.90 26.58
CA GLN A 82 18.65 -17.83 25.48
C GLN A 82 17.43 -18.72 25.72
N ASP A 83 17.09 -19.00 26.98
CA ASP A 83 15.99 -19.90 27.34
C ASP A 83 14.65 -19.15 27.23
N ALA A 84 14.57 -17.94 27.77
CA ALA A 84 13.39 -17.09 27.70
C ALA A 84 13.30 -16.28 26.38
N GLU A 85 14.39 -16.19 25.62
CA GLU A 85 14.51 -15.42 24.38
C GLU A 85 14.15 -13.94 24.55
N VAL A 86 14.65 -13.33 25.62
CA VAL A 86 14.46 -11.90 25.96
C VAL A 86 15.80 -11.25 26.29
N LYS A 87 15.90 -9.94 26.12
CA LYS A 87 17.11 -9.20 26.51
C LYS A 87 17.00 -8.73 27.95
N ILE A 88 18.09 -8.82 28.70
CA ILE A 88 18.21 -8.35 30.09
C ILE A 88 19.15 -7.16 30.12
N LEU A 89 18.74 -6.09 30.77
CA LEU A 89 19.57 -4.92 31.04
C LEU A 89 19.58 -4.65 32.55
N THR A 90 20.78 -4.47 33.09
CA THR A 90 21.00 -4.17 34.51
C THR A 90 21.87 -2.92 34.67
N TRP A 91 21.50 -2.02 35.58
CA TRP A 91 22.31 -0.87 35.95
C TRP A 91 21.98 -0.44 37.38
N ASP A 92 22.96 0.03 38.14
CA ASP A 92 22.79 0.36 39.57
C ASP A 92 22.13 -0.81 40.33
N ASP A 93 20.92 -0.60 40.85
CA ASP A 93 20.04 -1.60 41.46
C ASP A 93 18.81 -1.94 40.59
N GLN A 94 18.80 -1.53 39.33
CA GLN A 94 17.71 -1.74 38.39
C GLN A 94 18.00 -2.94 37.48
N TRP A 95 16.96 -3.73 37.24
CA TRP A 95 16.98 -4.92 36.40
C TRP A 95 15.73 -4.91 35.52
N THR A 96 15.87 -4.96 34.20
CA THR A 96 14.73 -4.98 33.27
C THR A 96 14.91 -6.00 32.17
N THR A 97 13.82 -6.62 31.75
CA THR A 97 13.75 -7.37 30.50
C THR A 97 13.04 -6.58 29.43
N TYR A 98 13.43 -6.77 28.18
CA TYR A 98 12.79 -6.15 27.02
C TYR A 98 13.04 -6.95 25.75
N ASP A 99 12.39 -6.53 24.67
CA ASP A 99 12.63 -7.08 23.34
C ASP A 99 13.47 -6.14 22.47
N GLY A 100 14.46 -6.71 21.77
CA GLY A 100 15.26 -6.03 20.77
C GLY A 100 15.41 -6.89 19.52
N ALA A 101 16.26 -6.47 18.57
CA ALA A 101 16.41 -7.15 17.28
C ALA A 101 16.66 -8.67 17.40
N SER A 102 17.49 -9.11 18.35
CA SER A 102 17.79 -10.53 18.55
C SER A 102 16.60 -11.33 19.08
N SER A 103 15.85 -10.81 20.06
CA SER A 103 14.68 -11.51 20.60
C SER A 103 13.48 -11.45 19.66
N PHE A 104 13.29 -10.35 18.93
CA PHE A 104 12.29 -10.28 17.86
C PHE A 104 12.55 -11.34 16.79
N LYS A 105 13.81 -11.56 16.40
CA LYS A 105 14.15 -12.64 15.47
C LYS A 105 13.74 -14.02 16.01
N LEU A 106 14.10 -14.33 17.24
CA LEU A 106 13.77 -15.63 17.84
C LEU A 106 12.26 -15.83 17.96
N LYS A 107 11.54 -14.81 18.43
CA LYS A 107 10.08 -14.81 18.56
C LYS A 107 9.36 -14.94 17.22
N THR A 108 9.80 -14.20 16.20
CA THR A 108 9.20 -14.29 14.87
C THR A 108 9.52 -15.60 14.17
N ASP A 109 10.70 -16.20 14.42
CA ASP A 109 11.03 -17.55 13.97
C ASP A 109 10.11 -18.59 14.62
N PHE A 110 9.84 -18.47 15.93
CA PHE A 110 8.87 -19.31 16.63
C PHE A 110 7.43 -19.12 16.11
N ALA A 111 6.97 -17.88 15.93
CA ALA A 111 5.66 -17.63 15.34
C ALA A 111 5.51 -18.24 13.93
N ARG A 112 6.62 -18.32 13.19
CA ARG A 112 6.66 -18.97 11.87
C ARG A 112 6.59 -20.49 12.01
N SER A 113 7.31 -21.10 12.95
CA SER A 113 7.26 -22.56 13.15
C SER A 113 5.85 -23.03 13.56
N GLU A 114 5.12 -22.20 14.31
CA GLU A 114 3.74 -22.47 14.73
C GLU A 114 2.69 -22.09 13.66
N CYS A 115 3.10 -21.59 12.48
CA CYS A 115 2.21 -21.13 11.42
C CYS A 115 1.20 -20.05 11.86
N LEU A 116 1.61 -19.13 12.74
CA LEU A 116 0.74 -18.06 13.24
C LEU A 116 0.29 -17.09 12.12
N GLY A 117 -0.88 -16.47 12.32
CA GLY A 117 -1.46 -15.47 11.41
C GLY A 117 -0.61 -14.19 11.29
N GLY A 118 0.17 -13.88 12.32
CA GLY A 118 1.10 -12.76 12.30
C GLY A 118 1.60 -12.40 13.70
N VAL A 119 2.15 -11.20 13.81
CA VAL A 119 2.48 -10.57 15.10
C VAL A 119 1.78 -9.23 15.22
N MET A 120 1.51 -8.82 16.45
CA MET A 120 0.98 -7.52 16.83
C MET A 120 1.97 -6.88 17.80
N VAL A 121 2.10 -5.55 17.79
CA VAL A 121 2.96 -4.84 18.73
C VAL A 121 2.17 -3.91 19.65
N TRP A 122 2.47 -4.00 20.94
CA TRP A 122 2.06 -3.04 21.95
C TRP A 122 3.26 -2.20 22.42
N ALA A 123 3.35 -0.92 22.14
CA ALA A 123 2.58 -0.19 21.14
C ALA A 123 3.54 0.62 20.28
N VAL A 124 3.09 0.99 19.08
CA VAL A 124 3.87 1.82 18.16
C VAL A 124 4.31 3.15 18.80
N SER A 125 3.53 3.68 19.75
CA SER A 125 3.85 4.90 20.50
C SER A 125 5.01 4.75 21.49
N HIS A 126 5.51 3.54 21.75
CA HIS A 126 6.66 3.28 22.62
C HIS A 126 7.99 3.16 21.84
N ASP A 127 7.93 3.27 20.52
CA ASP A 127 9.13 3.34 19.68
C ASP A 127 9.81 4.71 19.82
N ASP A 128 11.01 4.85 19.25
CA ASP A 128 11.66 6.15 19.12
C ASP A 128 11.22 6.89 17.86
N SER A 129 11.53 8.18 17.78
CA SER A 129 11.19 9.03 16.62
C SER A 129 11.78 8.54 15.30
N SER A 130 12.81 7.70 15.37
CA SER A 130 13.36 7.08 14.18
C SER A 130 12.60 5.81 13.79
N GLY A 131 11.78 5.19 14.66
CA GLY A 131 11.14 3.90 14.38
C GLY A 131 12.10 2.71 14.47
N THR A 132 13.08 2.76 15.37
CA THR A 132 14.12 1.71 15.50
C THR A 132 13.52 0.33 15.70
N PHE A 133 12.59 0.19 16.64
CA PHE A 133 12.05 -1.13 17.00
C PHE A 133 11.05 -1.62 15.96
N SER A 134 10.28 -0.71 15.35
CA SER A 134 9.42 -0.99 14.19
C SER A 134 10.23 -1.53 13.02
N ARG A 135 11.38 -0.94 12.70
CA ARG A 135 12.28 -1.46 11.66
C ARG A 135 12.85 -2.82 12.01
N SER A 136 13.41 -2.99 13.22
CA SER A 136 13.97 -4.28 13.64
C SER A 136 12.92 -5.41 13.66
N LEU A 137 11.68 -5.10 14.05
CA LEU A 137 10.59 -6.06 13.99
C LEU A 137 10.17 -6.33 12.54
N SER A 138 10.11 -5.29 11.69
CA SER A 138 9.81 -5.45 10.27
C SER A 138 10.83 -6.38 9.60
N ASP A 139 12.12 -6.19 9.86
CA ASP A 139 13.21 -7.00 9.29
C ASP A 139 13.10 -8.50 9.62
N THR A 140 12.47 -8.84 10.75
CA THR A 140 12.34 -10.23 11.23
C THR A 140 10.96 -10.84 10.93
N THR A 141 9.94 -10.01 10.74
CA THR A 141 8.58 -10.42 10.37
C THR A 141 8.37 -10.58 8.88
N ILE A 142 9.34 -10.17 8.04
CA ILE A 142 9.34 -10.49 6.61
C ILE A 142 9.11 -11.99 6.47
N ARG A 143 7.99 -12.36 5.85
CA ARG A 143 7.73 -13.73 5.46
C ARG A 143 8.53 -13.99 4.18
N PRO A 144 9.62 -14.76 4.20
CA PRO A 144 10.07 -15.39 2.98
C PRO A 144 8.94 -16.34 2.57
N PHE A 145 8.19 -15.97 1.53
CA PHE A 145 7.38 -16.97 0.85
C PHE A 145 8.25 -17.59 -0.22
N THR A 146 8.30 -18.91 -0.23
CA THR A 146 8.66 -19.64 -1.44
C THR A 146 7.49 -19.43 -2.40
N SER A 147 7.65 -18.62 -3.44
CA SER A 147 6.74 -18.75 -4.57
C SER A 147 6.78 -20.22 -4.99
N LEU A 148 5.62 -20.84 -5.25
CA LEU A 148 5.62 -22.13 -5.94
C LEU A 148 6.62 -22.08 -7.08
N ALA A 149 7.50 -23.09 -7.14
CA ALA A 149 8.56 -23.18 -8.12
C ALA A 149 8.00 -22.78 -9.49
N GLY A 150 8.51 -21.69 -10.07
CA GLY A 150 8.42 -21.53 -11.50
C GLY A 150 9.14 -22.72 -12.10
N TYR A 151 8.41 -23.58 -12.79
CA TYR A 151 8.98 -24.67 -13.58
C TYR A 151 9.99 -24.06 -14.56
N HIS A 152 11.28 -24.33 -14.34
CA HIS A 152 12.25 -24.34 -15.44
C HIS A 152 12.34 -25.77 -15.99
N SER A 153 12.46 -25.85 -17.30
CA SER A 153 12.47 -27.01 -18.19
C SER A 153 13.53 -28.10 -17.91
N ASP A 154 14.38 -27.94 -16.89
CA ASP A 154 15.68 -28.62 -16.81
C ASP A 154 15.98 -29.26 -15.43
N GLY A 155 15.03 -29.24 -14.49
CA GLY A 155 14.97 -30.23 -13.39
C GLY A 155 16.04 -30.17 -12.27
N GLY A 156 16.74 -29.05 -12.05
CA GLY A 156 17.70 -28.88 -10.94
C GLY A 156 17.26 -27.82 -9.90
N PRO A 157 17.70 -27.91 -8.61
CA PRO A 157 17.30 -26.96 -7.57
C PRO A 157 18.09 -25.63 -7.66
N SER A 158 17.39 -24.50 -7.65
CA SER A 158 17.97 -23.15 -7.67
C SER A 158 17.79 -22.41 -6.34
N ALA A 159 18.78 -21.58 -6.01
CA ALA A 159 18.95 -20.91 -4.72
C ALA A 159 17.92 -19.78 -4.45
N ASN A 160 17.60 -19.58 -3.17
CA ASN A 160 16.59 -18.64 -2.66
C ASN A 160 16.94 -17.16 -2.95
N ILE A 161 16.02 -16.41 -3.57
CA ILE A 161 16.10 -14.94 -3.72
C ILE A 161 15.31 -14.28 -2.57
N ILE A 162 15.96 -13.41 -1.80
CA ILE A 162 15.34 -12.65 -0.68
C ILE A 162 14.89 -11.28 -1.21
N VAL A 163 13.62 -10.92 -1.01
CA VAL A 163 13.04 -9.61 -1.36
C VAL A 163 12.50 -8.94 -0.09
N TYR A 164 12.88 -7.69 0.16
CA TYR A 164 12.44 -6.87 1.31
C TYR A 164 11.24 -5.98 0.90
N GLU A 165 10.21 -5.84 1.74
CA GLU A 165 8.95 -5.15 1.39
C GLU A 165 8.62 -3.98 2.34
N GLN A 166 8.18 -2.84 1.79
CA GLN A 166 7.69 -1.67 2.53
C GLN A 166 6.18 -1.75 2.82
N HIS A 167 5.75 -1.08 3.89
CA HIS A 167 4.39 -1.09 4.44
C HIS A 167 3.27 -0.86 3.41
N PRO A 168 2.12 -1.53 3.57
CA PRO A 168 0.91 -1.22 2.81
C PRO A 168 0.36 0.17 3.19
N GLN A 169 -0.15 0.89 2.19
CA GLN A 169 -0.83 2.17 2.33
C GLN A 169 -2.32 2.02 1.99
N SER A 170 -3.16 2.85 2.59
CA SER A 170 -4.56 2.98 2.17
C SER A 170 -4.63 3.52 0.74
N GLU A 171 -5.39 2.83 -0.10
CA GLU A 171 -5.44 3.01 -1.54
C GLU A 171 -6.80 3.53 -1.99
N HIS A 172 -6.81 4.63 -2.74
CA HIS A 172 -7.99 5.06 -3.49
C HIS A 172 -8.15 4.19 -4.72
N VAL A 173 -9.23 3.41 -4.84
CA VAL A 173 -9.39 2.48 -5.97
C VAL A 173 -9.44 3.22 -7.34
N ILE A 174 -10.00 4.43 -7.37
CA ILE A 174 -9.89 5.40 -8.47
C ILE A 174 -9.02 6.57 -7.98
N GLU A 175 -7.99 6.93 -8.75
CA GLU A 175 -7.07 8.01 -8.36
C GLU A 175 -7.75 9.38 -8.28
N LEU A 176 -7.39 10.17 -7.26
CA LEU A 176 -7.97 11.50 -7.04
C LEU A 176 -7.75 12.47 -8.21
N GLN A 177 -6.67 12.28 -8.97
CA GLN A 177 -6.32 13.07 -10.15
C GLN A 177 -7.24 12.81 -11.36
N VAL A 178 -8.06 11.77 -11.34
CA VAL A 178 -9.05 11.47 -12.40
C VAL A 178 -10.08 12.59 -12.52
N ILE A 179 -10.51 13.17 -11.41
CA ILE A 179 -11.52 14.23 -11.41
C ILE A 179 -11.05 15.52 -12.08
N PRO A 180 -9.89 16.10 -11.72
CA PRO A 180 -9.39 17.27 -12.44
C PRO A 180 -9.11 16.96 -13.93
N GLN A 181 -8.65 15.75 -14.26
CA GLN A 181 -8.45 15.33 -15.64
C GLN A 181 -9.77 15.29 -16.43
N PHE A 182 -10.83 14.71 -15.86
CA PHE A 182 -12.17 14.69 -16.45
C PHE A 182 -12.63 16.10 -16.84
N PHE A 183 -12.61 17.04 -15.90
CA PHE A 183 -13.06 18.40 -16.16
C PHE A 183 -12.20 19.12 -17.21
N GLN A 184 -10.89 18.89 -17.22
CA GLN A 184 -9.99 19.42 -18.24
C GLN A 184 -10.35 18.88 -19.63
N THR A 185 -10.56 17.58 -19.75
CA THR A 185 -10.80 16.89 -21.02
C THR A 185 -12.17 17.24 -21.62
N ILE A 186 -13.23 17.32 -20.81
CA ILE A 186 -14.56 17.69 -21.31
C ILE A 186 -14.68 19.16 -21.70
N THR A 187 -13.88 20.03 -21.07
CA THR A 187 -13.78 21.46 -21.46
C THR A 187 -13.10 21.60 -22.81
N ALA A 188 -12.09 20.77 -23.07
CA ALA A 188 -11.43 20.73 -24.37
C ALA A 188 -12.27 20.05 -25.46
N GLY A 189 -13.37 19.39 -25.09
CA GLY A 189 -14.23 18.65 -26.02
C GLY A 189 -13.56 17.40 -26.60
N ASN A 190 -12.73 16.72 -25.81
CA ASN A 190 -11.98 15.54 -26.23
C ASN A 190 -12.31 14.33 -25.36
N LEU A 191 -12.03 13.13 -25.86
CA LEU A 191 -11.82 11.93 -25.04
C LEU A 191 -10.33 11.74 -24.76
N VAL A 192 -9.96 10.90 -23.79
CA VAL A 192 -8.54 10.64 -23.48
C VAL A 192 -7.88 9.90 -24.64
N SER A 193 -8.63 8.99 -25.28
CA SER A 193 -8.17 8.29 -26.49
C SER A 193 -8.03 9.18 -27.73
N GLY A 194 -8.61 10.38 -27.71
CA GLY A 194 -8.77 11.23 -28.90
C GLY A 194 -9.92 10.80 -29.83
N SER A 195 -10.74 9.83 -29.43
CA SER A 195 -11.96 9.44 -30.17
C SER A 195 -12.98 10.59 -30.19
N PRO A 196 -13.88 10.64 -31.20
CA PRO A 196 -14.92 11.67 -31.26
C PRO A 196 -15.86 11.62 -30.06
N ILE A 197 -16.21 12.79 -29.53
CA ILE A 197 -17.17 12.95 -28.43
C ILE A 197 -18.62 12.89 -28.93
N HIS A 198 -19.52 12.38 -28.09
CA HIS A 198 -20.97 12.38 -28.31
C HIS A 198 -21.75 13.18 -27.25
N TYR A 199 -21.06 13.72 -26.24
CA TYR A 199 -21.60 14.73 -25.32
C TYR A 199 -21.39 16.17 -25.84
N ASN A 200 -22.15 17.12 -25.31
CA ASN A 200 -21.90 18.54 -25.57
C ASN A 200 -20.75 19.06 -24.69
N PRO A 201 -19.67 19.64 -25.26
CA PRO A 201 -18.57 20.18 -24.47
C PRO A 201 -19.08 21.13 -23.37
N VAL A 202 -18.51 20.99 -22.18
CA VAL A 202 -18.84 21.84 -21.03
C VAL A 202 -17.82 22.97 -21.00
N PRO A 203 -18.17 24.20 -21.39
CA PRO A 203 -17.19 25.22 -21.68
C PRO A 203 -16.60 25.80 -20.41
N PHE A 204 -15.46 26.47 -20.56
CA PHE A 204 -14.70 27.03 -19.47
C PHE A 204 -15.54 27.94 -18.55
N GLU A 205 -16.46 28.73 -19.12
CA GLU A 205 -17.29 29.69 -18.40
C GLU A 205 -18.17 29.04 -17.34
N PHE A 206 -18.58 27.79 -17.56
CA PHE A 206 -19.31 27.02 -16.55
C PHE A 206 -18.50 26.88 -15.26
N PHE A 207 -17.18 26.68 -15.38
CA PHE A 207 -16.27 26.54 -14.25
C PHE A 207 -15.70 27.89 -13.77
N ALA A 208 -15.55 28.86 -14.68
CA ALA A 208 -14.97 30.17 -14.41
C ALA A 208 -15.90 31.13 -13.66
N THR A 209 -17.22 30.89 -13.67
CA THR A 209 -18.18 31.66 -12.86
C THR A 209 -17.93 31.54 -11.35
N ALA A 210 -17.02 30.66 -10.91
CA ALA A 210 -16.50 30.56 -9.54
C ALA A 210 -15.16 31.30 -9.30
N GLY A 211 -14.57 31.97 -10.29
CA GLY A 211 -13.31 32.72 -10.14
C GLY A 211 -12.05 31.86 -9.98
N GLN A 212 -12.05 30.60 -10.41
CA GLN A 212 -10.94 29.64 -10.19
C GLN A 212 -10.30 29.13 -11.50
N ILE A 213 -9.07 28.59 -11.40
CA ILE A 213 -8.26 28.12 -12.54
C ILE A 213 -8.88 26.84 -13.15
N PRO A 214 -9.00 26.76 -14.50
CA PRO A 214 -9.52 25.57 -15.18
C PRO A 214 -8.70 24.31 -14.89
N GLY A 215 -9.37 23.15 -14.84
CA GLY A 215 -8.73 21.86 -14.58
C GLY A 215 -8.32 21.63 -13.11
N SER A 216 -8.66 22.53 -12.20
CA SER A 216 -8.50 22.34 -10.75
C SER A 216 -9.82 21.94 -10.10
N LEU A 217 -9.79 21.27 -8.93
CA LEU A 217 -11.00 20.99 -8.15
C LEU A 217 -11.75 22.27 -7.72
N GLY A 218 -11.07 23.42 -7.72
CA GLY A 218 -11.71 24.71 -7.49
C GLY A 218 -12.69 25.14 -8.60
N ALA A 219 -12.55 24.58 -9.80
CA ALA A 219 -13.38 24.95 -10.94
C ALA A 219 -14.88 24.58 -10.76
N ILE A 220 -15.20 23.66 -9.83
CA ILE A 220 -16.59 23.29 -9.46
C ILE A 220 -17.00 23.79 -8.07
N ASN A 221 -16.28 24.76 -7.50
CA ASN A 221 -16.61 25.38 -6.21
C ASN A 221 -17.66 26.51 -6.36
N LEU A 222 -18.72 26.23 -7.13
CA LEU A 222 -19.86 27.13 -7.35
C LEU A 222 -20.60 27.41 -6.02
N PRO A 223 -21.34 28.53 -5.91
CA PRO A 223 -22.03 28.88 -4.68
C PRO A 223 -22.90 27.74 -4.17
N PHE A 224 -22.82 27.54 -2.85
CA PHE A 224 -23.56 26.59 -2.02
C PHE A 224 -24.79 25.94 -2.67
N LEU A 225 -24.77 24.60 -2.75
CA LEU A 225 -25.92 23.73 -2.95
C LEU A 225 -26.85 23.78 -1.71
N ALA A 226 -27.44 24.94 -1.44
CA ALA A 226 -28.42 25.10 -0.37
C ALA A 226 -29.63 24.17 -0.61
N ASN A 227 -30.10 23.49 0.43
CA ASN A 227 -31.25 22.57 0.41
C ASN A 227 -31.11 21.34 -0.51
N VAL A 228 -29.90 20.95 -0.90
CA VAL A 228 -29.72 19.72 -1.67
C VAL A 228 -29.85 18.50 -0.77
N ARG A 229 -30.66 17.52 -1.21
CA ARG A 229 -30.83 16.24 -0.51
C ARG A 229 -29.46 15.66 -0.14
N ALA A 230 -29.39 15.11 1.07
CA ALA A 230 -28.26 14.29 1.50
C ALA A 230 -27.94 13.29 0.39
N SER A 231 -26.65 13.17 0.05
CA SER A 231 -26.21 12.12 -0.87
C SER A 231 -26.70 10.77 -0.32
N PRO A 232 -27.40 9.94 -1.13
CA PRO A 232 -27.74 8.58 -0.73
C PRO A 232 -26.49 7.73 -0.39
N ILE A 233 -25.32 8.21 -0.82
CA ILE A 233 -24.03 7.53 -0.73
C ILE A 233 -23.15 8.25 0.29
N GLY A 234 -22.78 7.54 1.36
CA GLY A 234 -21.82 7.97 2.38
C GLY A 234 -22.26 9.15 3.26
N GLN A 235 -23.52 9.59 3.20
CA GLN A 235 -24.08 10.69 4.01
C GLN A 235 -23.30 12.01 3.92
N SER A 236 -22.66 12.32 2.79
CA SER A 236 -22.03 13.62 2.61
C SER A 236 -23.09 14.74 2.70
N THR A 237 -22.93 15.63 3.67
CA THR A 237 -23.69 16.88 3.82
C THR A 237 -22.98 18.07 3.16
N ALA A 238 -21.91 17.80 2.40
CA ALA A 238 -21.13 18.83 1.72
C ALA A 238 -22.01 19.61 0.76
N GLN A 239 -21.83 20.93 0.77
CA GLN A 239 -22.67 21.85 0.01
C GLN A 239 -21.92 22.40 -1.21
N SER A 240 -20.65 22.04 -1.41
CA SER A 240 -19.92 22.33 -2.66
C SER A 240 -19.98 21.12 -3.61
N PRO A 241 -20.18 21.34 -4.93
CA PRO A 241 -20.08 20.26 -5.91
C PRO A 241 -18.69 19.58 -5.89
N ALA A 242 -17.62 20.34 -5.66
CA ALA A 242 -16.25 19.86 -5.49
C ALA A 242 -16.12 18.76 -4.44
N GLU A 243 -16.52 19.06 -3.20
CA GLU A 243 -16.44 18.10 -2.10
C GLU A 243 -17.34 16.90 -2.35
N ARG A 244 -18.53 17.11 -2.95
CA ARG A 244 -19.46 16.02 -3.24
C ARG A 244 -18.91 15.05 -4.26
N VAL A 245 -18.32 15.52 -5.37
CA VAL A 245 -17.71 14.68 -6.41
C VAL A 245 -16.48 13.94 -5.88
N MET A 246 -15.71 14.55 -4.98
CA MET A 246 -14.52 13.93 -4.38
C MET A 246 -14.85 12.90 -3.29
N TYR A 247 -15.96 13.08 -2.56
CA TYR A 247 -16.31 12.24 -1.42
C TYR A 247 -16.45 10.73 -1.72
N PRO A 248 -17.03 10.31 -2.87
CA PRO A 248 -17.04 8.91 -3.30
C PRO A 248 -15.66 8.26 -3.47
N LEU A 249 -14.64 9.03 -3.83
CA LEU A 249 -13.27 8.50 -4.04
C LEU A 249 -12.59 8.16 -2.70
N GLY A 250 -13.17 8.62 -1.59
CA GLY A 250 -12.72 8.32 -0.25
C GLY A 250 -12.71 9.55 0.65
N ALA A 251 -13.18 9.39 1.88
CA ALA A 251 -13.13 10.43 2.91
C ALA A 251 -12.97 9.79 4.29
N THR A 252 -12.59 10.58 5.31
CA THR A 252 -12.48 10.08 6.70
C THR A 252 -13.78 9.43 7.20
N LYS A 253 -14.93 9.86 6.68
CA LYS A 253 -16.26 9.31 7.00
C LYS A 253 -16.83 8.38 5.92
N ASN A 254 -16.12 8.22 4.81
CA ASN A 254 -16.44 7.29 3.73
C ASN A 254 -15.19 6.48 3.39
N ALA A 255 -14.89 5.53 4.27
CA ALA A 255 -13.79 4.59 4.10
C ALA A 255 -14.22 3.33 3.32
N ALA A 256 -15.42 3.33 2.73
CA ALA A 256 -15.84 2.27 1.83
C ALA A 256 -14.91 2.24 0.61
N ASP A 257 -14.71 1.04 0.05
CA ASP A 257 -13.95 0.82 -1.18
C ASP A 257 -12.44 1.20 -1.12
N PHE A 258 -11.88 1.38 0.09
CA PHE A 258 -10.43 1.47 0.31
C PHE A 258 -9.80 0.09 0.44
N TYR A 259 -8.63 -0.07 -0.17
CA TYR A 259 -7.81 -1.28 -0.07
C TYR A 259 -6.45 -0.96 0.54
N LEU A 260 -5.75 -1.98 1.00
CA LEU A 260 -4.35 -1.88 1.38
C LEU A 260 -3.50 -2.28 0.19
N LEU A 261 -2.67 -1.35 -0.29
CA LEU A 261 -1.81 -1.54 -1.44
C LEU A 261 -0.35 -1.19 -1.11
N ARG A 262 0.61 -1.90 -1.71
CA ARG A 262 2.04 -1.62 -1.50
C ARG A 262 2.38 -0.23 -2.06
N SER A 263 3.18 0.57 -1.36
CA SER A 263 3.51 1.95 -1.77
C SER A 263 4.05 2.06 -3.20
N LYS A 264 5.00 1.20 -3.57
CA LYS A 264 5.57 1.16 -4.94
C LYS A 264 4.54 0.78 -5.99
N PHE A 265 3.62 -0.12 -5.63
CA PHE A 265 2.57 -0.59 -6.51
C PHE A 265 1.48 0.49 -6.72
N ASN A 266 1.10 1.17 -5.64
CA ASN A 266 0.28 2.39 -5.67
C ASN A 266 0.89 3.48 -6.55
N GLY A 267 2.20 3.73 -6.41
CA GLY A 267 2.90 4.71 -7.25
C GLY A 267 2.83 4.41 -8.75
N VAL A 268 2.94 3.15 -9.15
CA VAL A 268 2.78 2.74 -10.57
C VAL A 268 1.35 2.96 -11.05
N LYS A 269 0.34 2.64 -10.23
CA LYS A 269 -1.06 2.92 -10.54
C LYS A 269 -1.30 4.42 -10.72
N ALA A 270 -0.76 5.25 -9.81
CA ALA A 270 -0.83 6.70 -9.94
C ALA A 270 -0.18 7.21 -11.24
N SER A 271 0.97 6.68 -11.64
CA SER A 271 1.62 7.03 -12.92
C SER A 271 0.79 6.64 -14.15
N ILE A 272 0.14 5.47 -14.11
CA ILE A 272 -0.78 5.04 -15.17
C ILE A 272 -1.93 6.05 -15.27
N PHE A 273 -2.66 6.28 -14.18
CA PHE A 273 -3.85 7.14 -14.18
C PHE A 273 -3.55 8.61 -14.49
N LYS A 274 -2.33 9.09 -14.21
CA LYS A 274 -1.88 10.46 -14.54
C LYS A 274 -1.67 10.67 -16.04
N ASN A 275 -1.73 9.59 -16.84
CA ASN A 275 -1.35 9.60 -18.24
C ASN A 275 0.13 10.00 -18.46
N SER A 276 1.03 9.61 -17.54
CA SER A 276 2.47 9.89 -17.64
C SER A 276 3.11 9.18 -18.84
N GLU A 277 3.93 9.87 -19.64
CA GLU A 277 4.68 9.25 -20.76
C GLU A 277 5.56 8.07 -20.31
N ASN A 278 6.18 8.20 -19.12
CA ASN A 278 6.91 7.13 -18.46
C ASN A 278 6.08 6.57 -17.31
N ILE A 279 5.64 5.31 -17.45
CA ILE A 279 4.88 4.61 -16.39
C ILE A 279 5.80 4.24 -15.22
N VAL A 280 7.01 3.77 -15.54
CA VAL A 280 8.08 3.46 -14.58
C VAL A 280 9.30 4.30 -14.94
N ASP A 281 9.82 5.06 -13.97
CA ASP A 281 10.97 5.93 -14.17
C ASP A 281 12.25 5.14 -14.49
N ASN A 282 13.09 5.69 -15.37
CA ASN A 282 14.40 5.15 -15.77
C ASN A 282 14.35 3.74 -16.40
N MET A 283 13.20 3.36 -16.97
CA MET A 283 13.01 2.03 -17.54
C MET A 283 13.97 1.75 -18.70
N ASP A 284 14.31 2.75 -19.49
CA ASP A 284 15.33 2.69 -20.55
C ASP A 284 16.70 2.25 -20.02
N ILE A 285 17.13 2.80 -18.88
CA ILE A 285 18.38 2.41 -18.21
C ILE A 285 18.31 0.93 -17.78
N TYR A 286 17.20 0.52 -17.17
CA TYR A 286 17.05 -0.83 -16.65
C TYR A 286 16.91 -1.88 -17.76
N THR A 287 16.28 -1.57 -18.89
CA THR A 287 16.18 -2.49 -20.02
C THR A 287 17.53 -2.76 -20.68
N ALA A 288 18.47 -1.80 -20.62
CA ALA A 288 19.84 -1.96 -21.10
C ALA A 288 20.78 -2.67 -20.11
N ASP A 289 20.43 -2.76 -18.82
CA ASP A 289 21.27 -3.35 -17.78
C ASP A 289 21.21 -4.89 -17.78
N LEU A 290 22.24 -5.51 -18.34
CA LEU A 290 22.43 -6.96 -18.38
C LEU A 290 22.94 -7.56 -17.06
N THR A 291 23.44 -6.73 -16.15
CA THR A 291 24.00 -7.18 -14.87
C THR A 291 22.92 -7.37 -13.81
N ASN A 292 21.81 -6.63 -13.92
CA ASN A 292 20.69 -6.74 -13.00
C ASN A 292 19.33 -6.76 -13.72
N PRO A 293 19.04 -7.82 -14.49
CA PRO A 293 17.80 -7.94 -15.27
C PRO A 293 16.53 -7.93 -14.41
N SER A 294 16.66 -8.20 -13.10
CA SER A 294 15.54 -8.26 -12.17
C SER A 294 14.82 -6.92 -12.00
N ILE A 295 15.52 -5.78 -12.18
CA ILE A 295 14.94 -4.45 -11.99
C ILE A 295 13.91 -4.15 -13.08
N ALA A 296 14.29 -4.33 -14.35
CA ALA A 296 13.39 -4.15 -15.49
C ALA A 296 12.22 -5.14 -15.44
N LEU A 297 12.50 -6.42 -15.16
CA LEU A 297 11.46 -7.44 -15.03
C LEU A 297 10.47 -7.10 -13.91
N LYS A 298 10.94 -6.56 -12.78
CA LYS A 298 10.06 -6.10 -11.69
C LYS A 298 9.21 -4.91 -12.12
N GLY A 299 9.77 -3.92 -12.82
CA GLY A 299 9.01 -2.78 -13.34
C GLY A 299 7.85 -3.22 -14.24
N LEU A 300 8.10 -4.14 -15.18
CA LEU A 300 7.06 -4.69 -16.06
C LEU A 300 5.99 -5.47 -15.29
N ARG A 301 6.41 -6.27 -14.30
CA ARG A 301 5.47 -7.00 -13.43
C ARG A 301 4.63 -6.05 -12.59
N ASP A 302 5.20 -4.96 -12.07
CA ASP A 302 4.46 -3.98 -11.29
C ASP A 302 3.34 -3.35 -12.16
N VAL A 303 3.59 -3.02 -13.44
CA VAL A 303 2.55 -2.51 -14.37
C VAL A 303 1.46 -3.55 -14.66
N ILE A 304 1.85 -4.80 -14.98
CA ILE A 304 0.88 -5.90 -15.20
C ILE A 304 0.03 -6.14 -13.96
N ALA A 305 0.65 -6.10 -12.78
CA ALA A 305 -0.03 -6.31 -11.52
C ALA A 305 -1.13 -5.26 -11.30
N VAL A 306 -0.98 -4.01 -11.79
CA VAL A 306 -1.99 -2.95 -11.60
C VAL A 306 -3.28 -3.38 -12.27
N TRP A 307 -3.18 -3.85 -13.51
CA TRP A 307 -4.32 -4.33 -14.27
C TRP A 307 -4.88 -5.64 -13.72
N ALA A 308 -4.03 -6.54 -13.20
CA ALA A 308 -4.50 -7.73 -12.49
C ALA A 308 -5.30 -7.37 -11.21
N TYR A 309 -4.85 -6.36 -10.47
CA TYR A 309 -5.53 -5.82 -9.29
C TYR A 309 -6.87 -5.17 -9.65
N LEU A 310 -6.91 -4.34 -10.69
CA LEU A 310 -8.17 -3.71 -11.14
C LEU A 310 -9.19 -4.71 -11.70
N ASN A 311 -8.72 -5.87 -12.17
CA ASN A 311 -9.54 -7.01 -12.61
C ASN A 311 -9.99 -7.94 -11.46
N ASP A 312 -9.48 -7.77 -10.24
CA ASP A 312 -9.90 -8.57 -9.10
C ASP A 312 -11.39 -8.25 -8.79
N PRO A 313 -12.31 -9.24 -8.73
CA PRO A 313 -13.75 -8.94 -8.72
C PRO A 313 -14.22 -7.99 -7.60
N PRO A 314 -13.76 -8.12 -6.34
CA PRO A 314 -14.00 -7.11 -5.31
C PRO A 314 -13.55 -5.70 -5.68
N VAL A 315 -12.35 -5.57 -6.27
CA VAL A 315 -11.76 -4.29 -6.67
C VAL A 315 -12.52 -3.70 -7.84
N THR A 316 -12.85 -4.51 -8.86
CA THR A 316 -13.68 -4.08 -9.99
C THR A 316 -15.04 -3.59 -9.51
N GLN A 317 -15.69 -4.30 -8.58
CA GLN A 317 -16.96 -3.86 -8.01
C GLN A 317 -16.82 -2.50 -7.29
N SER A 318 -15.72 -2.30 -6.56
CA SER A 318 -15.39 -1.02 -5.92
C SER A 318 -15.18 0.11 -6.95
N VAL A 319 -14.48 -0.14 -8.06
CA VAL A 319 -14.35 0.83 -9.16
C VAL A 319 -15.74 1.22 -9.70
N VAL A 320 -16.60 0.24 -9.98
CA VAL A 320 -17.97 0.46 -10.47
C VAL A 320 -18.79 1.26 -9.47
N ASN A 321 -18.73 0.91 -8.18
CA ASN A 321 -19.43 1.62 -7.11
C ASN A 321 -18.99 3.08 -7.06
N VAL A 322 -17.69 3.33 -6.99
CA VAL A 322 -17.13 4.68 -6.92
C VAL A 322 -17.48 5.50 -8.17
N ALA A 323 -17.38 4.92 -9.36
CA ALA A 323 -17.73 5.58 -10.62
C ALA A 323 -19.22 5.96 -10.68
N ASN A 324 -20.12 5.05 -10.29
CA ASN A 324 -21.56 5.33 -10.22
C ASN A 324 -21.89 6.40 -9.18
N ASN A 325 -21.16 6.41 -8.06
CA ASN A 325 -21.33 7.39 -7.01
C ASN A 325 -20.88 8.79 -7.46
N VAL A 326 -19.76 8.89 -8.20
CA VAL A 326 -19.32 10.14 -8.85
C VAL A 326 -20.38 10.62 -9.85
N ARG A 327 -20.83 9.74 -10.75
CA ARG A 327 -21.89 10.01 -11.74
C ARG A 327 -23.14 10.59 -11.09
N ALA A 328 -23.59 10.03 -9.96
CA ALA A 328 -24.75 10.52 -9.22
C ALA A 328 -24.58 11.96 -8.70
N GLN A 329 -23.37 12.34 -8.25
CA GLN A 329 -23.09 13.72 -7.83
C GLN A 329 -23.00 14.69 -9.02
N LEU A 330 -22.48 14.24 -10.16
CA LEU A 330 -22.50 15.02 -11.41
C LEU A 330 -23.93 15.29 -11.87
N ALA A 331 -24.84 14.31 -11.77
CA ALA A 331 -26.25 14.49 -12.09
C ALA A 331 -26.93 15.53 -11.20
N ILE A 332 -26.66 15.51 -9.90
CA ILE A 332 -27.17 16.52 -8.95
C ILE A 332 -26.66 17.92 -9.32
N THR A 333 -25.39 18.01 -9.72
CA THR A 333 -24.77 19.27 -10.16
C THR A 333 -25.45 19.79 -11.44
N ALA A 334 -25.64 18.94 -12.45
CA ALA A 334 -26.30 19.30 -13.70
C ALA A 334 -27.79 19.70 -13.50
N GLN A 335 -28.51 19.07 -12.56
CA GLN A 335 -29.88 19.48 -12.23
C GLN A 335 -29.96 20.90 -11.65
N ARG A 336 -28.95 21.31 -10.87
CA ARG A 336 -28.92 22.64 -10.25
C ARG A 336 -28.54 23.73 -11.26
N TRP A 337 -27.64 23.41 -12.17
CA TRP A 337 -27.18 24.29 -13.24
C TRP A 337 -27.40 23.59 -14.58
N PRO A 338 -28.62 23.64 -15.13
CA PRO A 338 -28.95 22.91 -16.36
C PRO A 338 -28.42 23.60 -17.62
N LEU A 339 -28.08 24.88 -17.54
CA LEU A 339 -27.66 25.70 -18.69
C LEU A 339 -26.35 26.45 -18.40
N GLN A 340 -25.51 26.51 -19.41
CA GLN A 340 -24.33 27.35 -19.47
C GLN A 340 -24.72 28.84 -19.59
N PRO A 341 -23.83 29.79 -19.28
CA PRO A 341 -24.08 31.22 -19.53
C PRO A 341 -24.44 31.54 -21.00
N SER A 342 -23.95 30.74 -21.94
CA SER A 342 -24.23 30.78 -23.38
C SER A 342 -25.61 30.23 -23.77
N GLY A 343 -26.35 29.61 -22.84
CA GLY A 343 -27.67 29.02 -23.06
C GLY A 343 -27.67 27.56 -23.53
N PHE A 344 -26.50 26.94 -23.73
CA PHE A 344 -26.41 25.50 -24.06
C PHE A 344 -26.60 24.61 -22.82
N PRO A 345 -27.14 23.39 -22.97
CA PRO A 345 -27.26 22.43 -21.86
C PRO A 345 -25.92 22.02 -21.25
N ILE A 346 -25.93 21.72 -19.96
CA ILE A 346 -24.76 21.18 -19.25
C ILE A 346 -24.87 19.65 -19.22
N ASP A 347 -23.93 18.98 -19.89
CA ASP A 347 -24.00 17.54 -20.15
C ASP A 347 -22.99 16.71 -19.34
N LEU A 348 -22.92 16.94 -18.02
CA LEU A 348 -21.92 16.29 -17.16
C LEU A 348 -22.09 14.77 -17.05
N VAL A 349 -23.33 14.27 -17.17
CA VAL A 349 -23.62 12.84 -17.01
C VAL A 349 -23.22 12.07 -18.26
N ASN A 350 -23.64 12.50 -19.47
CA ASN A 350 -23.20 11.82 -20.69
C ASN A 350 -21.69 11.97 -20.89
N ALA A 351 -21.13 13.13 -20.52
CA ALA A 351 -19.69 13.30 -20.56
C ALA A 351 -18.96 12.30 -19.65
N TRP A 352 -19.44 12.03 -18.44
CA TRP A 352 -18.85 11.03 -17.56
C TRP A 352 -19.03 9.59 -18.08
N ASP A 353 -20.22 9.28 -18.57
CA ASP A 353 -20.58 7.96 -19.09
C ASP A 353 -19.76 7.59 -20.33
N GLU A 354 -19.37 8.58 -21.14
CA GLU A 354 -18.49 8.39 -22.28
C GLU A 354 -17.00 8.44 -21.89
N TRP A 355 -16.61 9.42 -21.07
CA TRP A 355 -15.20 9.69 -20.75
C TRP A 355 -14.55 8.67 -19.83
N PHE A 356 -15.25 8.22 -18.78
CA PHE A 356 -14.62 7.36 -17.77
C PHE A 356 -14.28 5.96 -18.32
N PRO A 357 -15.17 5.28 -19.07
CA PRO A 357 -14.80 4.04 -19.75
C PRO A 357 -13.70 4.23 -20.79
N ASP A 358 -13.77 5.31 -21.60
CA ASP A 358 -12.72 5.64 -22.58
C ASP A 358 -11.35 5.78 -21.93
N MET A 359 -11.28 6.54 -20.82
CA MET A 359 -10.05 6.73 -20.07
C MET A 359 -9.48 5.41 -19.58
N LEU A 360 -10.29 4.54 -18.97
CA LEU A 360 -9.80 3.25 -18.47
C LEU A 360 -9.31 2.32 -19.59
N ILE A 361 -10.05 2.25 -20.71
CA ILE A 361 -9.67 1.45 -21.88
C ILE A 361 -8.36 1.98 -22.48
N HIS A 362 -8.28 3.30 -22.72
CA HIS A 362 -7.09 3.93 -23.24
C HIS A 362 -5.86 3.66 -22.37
N GLN A 363 -6.01 3.74 -21.04
CA GLN A 363 -4.91 3.47 -20.12
C GLN A 363 -4.45 2.01 -20.15
N ALA A 364 -5.38 1.05 -20.33
CA ALA A 364 -5.07 -0.36 -20.48
C ALA A 364 -4.29 -0.61 -21.78
N GLU A 365 -4.78 -0.07 -22.90
CA GLU A 365 -4.12 -0.17 -24.20
C GLU A 365 -2.72 0.44 -24.16
N ARG A 366 -2.59 1.66 -23.62
CA ARG A 366 -1.31 2.35 -23.45
C ARG A 366 -0.34 1.57 -22.58
N SER A 367 -0.81 0.98 -21.48
CA SER A 367 0.02 0.12 -20.63
C SER A 367 0.48 -1.13 -21.36
N SER A 368 -0.40 -1.74 -22.16
CA SER A 368 -0.09 -2.91 -22.97
C SER A 368 0.99 -2.60 -24.02
N LEU A 369 0.84 -1.49 -24.74
CA LEU A 369 1.82 -1.02 -25.73
C LEU A 369 3.16 -0.68 -25.06
N TRP A 370 3.13 0.04 -23.94
CA TRP A 370 4.34 0.36 -23.20
C TRP A 370 5.10 -0.90 -22.77
N ILE A 371 4.41 -1.92 -22.24
CA ILE A 371 5.03 -3.22 -21.90
C ILE A 371 5.63 -3.88 -23.15
N GLU A 372 4.94 -3.83 -24.30
CA GLU A 372 5.46 -4.36 -25.57
C GLU A 372 6.78 -3.71 -25.98
N ASP A 373 6.83 -2.39 -25.91
CA ASP A 373 7.99 -1.60 -26.29
C ASP A 373 9.18 -1.92 -25.38
N GLN A 374 8.95 -2.04 -24.07
CA GLN A 374 10.01 -2.42 -23.12
C GLN A 374 10.50 -3.85 -23.34
N ILE A 375 9.59 -4.82 -23.59
CA ILE A 375 9.98 -6.19 -23.91
C ILE A 375 10.81 -6.22 -25.21
N THR A 376 10.40 -5.46 -26.22
CA THR A 376 11.12 -5.34 -27.49
C THR A 376 12.50 -4.71 -27.29
N ALA A 377 12.61 -3.67 -26.46
CA ALA A 377 13.89 -3.07 -26.09
C ALA A 377 14.81 -4.07 -25.37
N MET A 378 14.29 -4.80 -24.38
CA MET A 378 15.03 -5.84 -23.67
C MET A 378 15.49 -6.95 -24.62
N ARG A 379 14.61 -7.43 -25.51
CA ARG A 379 14.96 -8.42 -26.54
C ARG A 379 16.14 -7.96 -27.39
N ARG A 380 16.16 -6.69 -27.81
CA ARG A 380 17.26 -6.10 -28.60
C ARG A 380 18.56 -6.01 -27.80
N SER A 381 18.50 -5.51 -26.57
CA SER A 381 19.68 -5.36 -25.71
C SER A 381 20.28 -6.71 -25.29
N TRP A 382 19.45 -7.75 -25.19
CA TRP A 382 19.84 -9.04 -24.62
C TRP A 382 20.20 -10.11 -25.68
N GLN A 383 20.22 -9.76 -26.98
CA GLN A 383 20.48 -10.70 -28.07
C GLN A 383 21.83 -11.42 -27.97
N GLY A 384 22.85 -10.78 -27.38
CA GLY A 384 24.20 -11.32 -27.23
C GLY A 384 24.39 -12.32 -26.08
N GLN A 385 23.36 -12.54 -25.25
CA GLN A 385 23.44 -13.52 -24.15
C GLN A 385 23.47 -14.95 -24.69
N THR A 386 24.17 -15.85 -24.00
CA THR A 386 24.31 -17.26 -24.41
C THR A 386 24.04 -18.21 -23.24
N GLY A 387 23.82 -19.49 -23.54
CA GLY A 387 23.59 -20.54 -22.54
C GLY A 387 22.39 -20.26 -21.63
N ASN A 388 22.52 -20.58 -20.35
CA ASN A 388 21.44 -20.50 -19.36
C ASN A 388 20.88 -19.08 -19.17
N THR A 389 21.71 -18.05 -19.33
CA THR A 389 21.28 -16.65 -19.22
C THR A 389 20.30 -16.26 -20.31
N LYS A 390 20.53 -16.73 -21.55
CA LYS A 390 19.61 -16.51 -22.67
C LYS A 390 18.28 -17.24 -22.46
N ALA A 391 18.32 -18.50 -22.01
CA ALA A 391 17.11 -19.27 -21.74
C ALA A 391 16.24 -18.63 -20.63
N PHE A 392 16.87 -18.13 -19.57
CA PHE A 392 16.19 -17.38 -18.51
C PHE A 392 15.55 -16.08 -19.04
N ALA A 393 16.31 -15.28 -19.79
CA ALA A 393 15.84 -14.04 -20.39
C ALA A 393 14.63 -14.28 -21.30
N ASP A 394 14.74 -15.21 -22.25
CA ASP A 394 13.67 -15.51 -23.21
C ASP A 394 12.41 -16.04 -22.50
N GLY A 395 12.57 -16.91 -21.50
CA GLY A 395 11.46 -17.42 -20.69
C GLY A 395 10.77 -16.33 -19.85
N ALA A 396 11.55 -15.43 -19.23
CA ALA A 396 11.01 -14.33 -18.46
C ALA A 396 10.22 -13.33 -19.32
N LEU A 397 10.76 -12.98 -20.50
CA LEU A 397 10.10 -12.08 -21.45
C LEU A 397 8.83 -12.72 -22.03
N TYR A 398 8.87 -14.02 -22.38
CA TYR A 398 7.70 -14.76 -22.81
C TYR A 398 6.60 -14.78 -21.73
N SER A 399 6.96 -15.03 -20.48
CA SER A 399 6.01 -14.98 -19.36
C SER A 399 5.35 -13.60 -19.22
N LEU A 400 6.09 -12.52 -19.45
CA LEU A 400 5.55 -11.16 -19.40
C LEU A 400 4.56 -10.90 -20.53
N GLU A 401 4.84 -11.38 -21.75
CA GLU A 401 3.91 -11.26 -22.88
C GLU A 401 2.59 -12.00 -22.61
N VAL A 402 2.67 -13.22 -22.09
CA VAL A 402 1.48 -14.01 -21.73
C VAL A 402 0.66 -13.29 -20.66
N GLN A 403 1.32 -12.76 -19.62
CA GLN A 403 0.63 -12.04 -18.54
C GLN A 403 0.04 -10.71 -19.01
N ARG A 404 0.75 -9.97 -19.88
CA ARG A 404 0.24 -8.75 -20.51
C ARG A 404 -1.04 -9.02 -21.28
N LEU A 405 -1.05 -10.03 -22.15
CA LEU A 405 -2.23 -10.42 -22.91
C LEU A 405 -3.39 -10.82 -22.00
N ARG A 406 -3.09 -11.57 -20.92
CA ARG A 406 -4.09 -12.08 -19.99
C ARG A 406 -4.74 -11.00 -19.11
N TYR A 407 -3.94 -10.07 -18.58
CA TYR A 407 -4.42 -9.13 -17.55
C TYR A 407 -4.61 -7.70 -18.05
N VAL A 408 -3.86 -7.29 -19.06
CA VAL A 408 -3.88 -5.90 -19.55
C VAL A 408 -4.74 -5.81 -20.81
N SER A 409 -4.43 -6.61 -21.84
CA SER A 409 -5.15 -6.55 -23.12
C SER A 409 -6.59 -7.07 -23.03
N ALA A 410 -6.90 -7.93 -22.06
CA ALA A 410 -8.25 -8.45 -21.82
C ALA A 410 -9.12 -7.55 -20.92
N PHE A 411 -8.60 -6.43 -20.43
CA PHE A 411 -9.31 -5.51 -19.52
C PHE A 411 -10.60 -4.94 -20.14
N ALA A 412 -10.68 -4.88 -21.47
CA ALA A 412 -11.83 -4.39 -22.22
C ALA A 412 -13.15 -5.18 -22.04
N ILE A 413 -13.16 -6.28 -21.28
CA ILE A 413 -14.32 -7.19 -21.18
C ILE A 413 -15.11 -7.02 -19.87
N THR A 414 -14.62 -6.27 -18.88
CA THR A 414 -15.23 -6.26 -17.52
C THR A 414 -15.96 -4.95 -17.14
N LEU A 415 -15.85 -3.90 -17.95
CA LEU A 415 -16.59 -2.64 -17.75
C LEU A 415 -17.80 -2.58 -18.68
N SER A 416 -18.76 -3.48 -18.45
CA SER A 416 -20.15 -3.17 -18.77
C SER A 416 -20.67 -2.18 -17.70
N LEU A 417 -20.29 -0.91 -17.85
CA LEU A 417 -20.88 0.23 -17.13
C LEU A 417 -22.14 0.68 -17.84
#